data_AF-A0A1I1TZU7-F1
#
_entry.id   AF-A0A1I1TZU7-F1
#
_cell.length_a   1.000
_cell.length_b   1.000
_cell.length_c   1.000
_cell.angle_alpha   90.00
_cell.angle_beta   90.00
_cell.angle_gamma   90.00
#
_symmetry.space_group_name_H-M   'P 1'
#
loop_
_entity.id
_entity.type
_entity.pdbx_description
1 polymer ?
#
loop_
_entity_poly.entity_id
_entity_poly.type
_entity_poly.pdbx_seq_one_letter_code
_entity_poly.pdbx_strand_id
1 'polypeptide(L)'
;MNEPTRPCCALCEAPGDFGPTDPRKPTAGLCPFCAAGARNAVLTLARRRLAAASILSPERATPSHCAEHFTLLGKSLRQLIGFLEAECAAEEPPAEEARRCPAAHAEDPTPCGDSAPDAVTVRDMHGGEVTGCVHHTARMFASITGARVLPGPGGRDGDATAALRASLELSPFCWLRGGESR
;
A
#
# COMPACT_ATOMS: atom_id res chain seq x y z
N MET A 1 -43.76 -6.45 -0.99
CA MET A 1 -43.22 -7.75 -1.47
C MET A 1 -41.82 -7.44 -1.99
N ASN A 2 -40.77 -8.00 -1.37
CA ASN A 2 -39.41 -7.77 -1.88
C ASN A 2 -39.19 -8.68 -3.09
N GLU A 3 -38.79 -8.07 -4.21
CA GLU A 3 -38.39 -8.82 -5.40
C GLU A 3 -37.09 -9.57 -5.09
N PRO A 4 -36.98 -10.88 -5.41
CA PRO A 4 -35.75 -11.61 -5.19
C PRO A 4 -34.65 -11.01 -6.08
N THR A 5 -33.59 -10.51 -5.44
CA THR A 5 -32.41 -9.95 -6.14
C THR A 5 -31.90 -10.98 -7.14
N ARG A 6 -32.04 -10.64 -8.44
CA ARG A 6 -31.56 -11.50 -9.53
C ARG A 6 -30.05 -11.74 -9.34
N PRO A 7 -29.56 -12.99 -9.48
CA PRO A 7 -28.14 -13.27 -9.40
C PRO A 7 -27.41 -12.55 -10.55
N CYS A 8 -26.49 -11.66 -10.19
CA CYS A 8 -25.69 -10.87 -11.10
C CYS A 8 -24.30 -10.58 -10.53
N CYS A 9 -23.37 -10.22 -11.41
CA CYS A 9 -22.02 -9.81 -11.03
C CYS A 9 -22.05 -8.51 -10.23
N ALA A 10 -21.47 -8.51 -9.02
CA ALA A 10 -21.47 -7.35 -8.12
C ALA A 10 -20.72 -6.10 -8.67
N LEU A 11 -19.97 -6.23 -9.77
CA LEU A 11 -19.18 -5.14 -10.37
C LEU A 11 -19.74 -4.62 -11.71
N CYS A 12 -20.31 -5.49 -12.55
CA CYS A 12 -20.77 -5.11 -13.89
C CYS A 12 -22.24 -5.45 -14.16
N GLU A 13 -22.97 -5.94 -13.16
CA GLU A 13 -24.40 -6.29 -13.22
C GLU A 13 -24.76 -7.36 -14.28
N ALA A 14 -23.76 -7.97 -14.93
CA ALA A 14 -23.97 -9.08 -15.86
C ALA A 14 -24.71 -10.23 -15.16
N PRO A 15 -25.77 -10.79 -15.76
CA PRO A 15 -26.58 -11.84 -15.14
C PRO A 15 -25.78 -13.13 -14.98
N GLY A 16 -25.98 -13.82 -13.86
CA GLY A 16 -25.33 -15.08 -13.55
C GLY A 16 -25.14 -15.27 -12.05
N ASP A 17 -25.12 -16.53 -11.60
CA ASP A 17 -24.80 -16.85 -10.21
C ASP A 17 -23.29 -16.92 -10.02
N PHE A 18 -22.76 -15.95 -9.28
CA PHE A 18 -21.34 -15.83 -8.94
C PHE A 18 -21.10 -15.98 -7.42
N GLY A 19 -22.12 -16.47 -6.69
CA GLY A 19 -22.11 -16.57 -5.23
C GLY A 19 -22.20 -15.21 -4.51
N PRO A 20 -22.22 -15.23 -3.16
CA PRO A 20 -22.22 -14.02 -2.35
C PRO A 20 -20.85 -13.32 -2.41
N THR A 21 -20.86 -12.00 -2.23
CA THR A 21 -19.64 -11.20 -2.04
C THR A 21 -19.01 -11.51 -0.68
N ASP A 22 -17.72 -11.86 -0.65
CA ASP A 22 -16.93 -12.06 0.56
C ASP A 22 -15.84 -10.97 0.66
N PRO A 23 -15.84 -10.11 1.69
CA PRO A 23 -14.80 -9.10 1.89
C PRO A 23 -13.36 -9.66 1.96
N ARG A 24 -13.19 -10.95 2.30
CA ARG A 24 -11.88 -11.63 2.37
C ARG A 24 -11.44 -12.24 1.04
N LYS A 25 -12.32 -12.29 0.04
CA LYS A 25 -12.04 -12.87 -1.27
C LYS A 25 -12.46 -11.88 -2.36
N PRO A 26 -11.55 -11.00 -2.83
CA PRO A 26 -11.87 -9.89 -3.73
C PRO A 26 -12.60 -10.25 -5.05
N THR A 27 -12.57 -11.53 -5.43
CA THR A 27 -13.22 -12.07 -6.64
C THR A 27 -14.55 -12.78 -6.38
N ALA A 28 -15.01 -12.90 -5.13
CA ALA A 28 -16.30 -13.51 -4.80
C ALA A 28 -17.47 -12.60 -5.21
N GLY A 29 -18.50 -13.17 -5.84
CA GLY A 29 -19.59 -12.40 -6.44
C GLY A 29 -19.24 -11.73 -7.78
N LEU A 30 -18.06 -11.98 -8.35
CA LEU A 30 -17.64 -11.44 -9.66
C LEU A 30 -17.71 -12.49 -10.77
N CYS A 31 -18.10 -12.07 -11.96
CA CYS A 31 -18.00 -12.92 -13.15
C CYS A 31 -16.53 -13.15 -13.58
N PRO A 32 -16.21 -14.23 -14.32
CA PRO A 32 -14.84 -14.58 -14.68
C PRO A 32 -14.06 -13.45 -15.39
N PHE A 33 -14.72 -12.62 -16.20
CA PHE A 33 -14.11 -11.46 -16.86
C PHE A 33 -13.72 -10.36 -15.86
N CYS A 34 -14.60 -10.06 -14.89
CA CYS A 34 -14.32 -9.10 -13.83
C CYS A 34 -13.28 -9.62 -12.82
N ALA A 35 -13.28 -10.92 -12.53
CA ALA A 35 -12.30 -11.56 -11.67
C ALA A 35 -10.89 -11.57 -12.31
N ALA A 36 -10.76 -12.01 -13.56
CA ALA A 36 -9.51 -11.94 -14.32
C ALA A 36 -9.05 -10.49 -14.56
N GLY A 37 -10.00 -9.57 -14.66
CA GLY A 37 -9.75 -8.14 -14.81
C GLY A 37 -9.46 -7.37 -13.52
N ALA A 38 -9.49 -7.98 -12.33
CA ALA A 38 -9.60 -7.27 -11.04
C ALA A 38 -8.59 -6.11 -10.85
N ARG A 39 -7.29 -6.34 -11.08
CA ARG A 39 -6.26 -5.27 -11.03
C ARG A 39 -6.55 -4.13 -12.02
N ASN A 40 -6.94 -4.45 -13.25
CA ASN A 40 -7.30 -3.47 -14.27
C ASN A 40 -8.65 -2.79 -14.00
N ALA A 41 -9.58 -3.47 -13.31
CA ALA A 41 -10.89 -2.96 -12.94
C ALA A 41 -10.81 -1.97 -11.79
N VAL A 42 -9.98 -2.22 -10.78
CA VAL A 42 -9.64 -1.26 -9.71
C VAL A 42 -9.03 0.00 -10.31
N LEU A 43 -8.04 -0.14 -11.20
CA LEU A 43 -7.44 1.00 -11.91
C LEU A 43 -8.43 1.74 -12.82
N THR A 44 -9.34 1.02 -13.49
CA THR A 44 -10.36 1.64 -14.36
C THR A 44 -11.43 2.38 -13.55
N LEU A 45 -11.85 1.82 -12.40
CA LEU A 45 -12.76 2.48 -11.48
C LEU A 45 -12.11 3.72 -10.86
N ALA A 46 -10.86 3.62 -10.40
CA ALA A 46 -10.09 4.75 -9.91
C ALA A 46 -9.95 5.87 -10.96
N ARG A 47 -9.59 5.53 -12.21
CA ARG A 47 -9.52 6.49 -13.33
C ARG A 47 -10.87 7.14 -13.64
N ARG A 48 -11.97 6.37 -13.67
CA ARG A 48 -13.33 6.92 -13.88
C ARG A 48 -13.77 7.83 -12.74
N ARG A 49 -13.45 7.49 -11.49
CA ARG A 49 -13.77 8.33 -10.31
C ARG A 49 -12.93 9.61 -10.28
N LEU A 50 -11.66 9.53 -10.64
CA LEU A 50 -10.79 10.71 -10.78
C LEU A 50 -11.29 11.65 -11.88
N ALA A 51 -11.61 11.12 -13.07
CA ALA A 51 -12.18 11.90 -14.16
C ALA A 51 -13.53 12.55 -13.80
N ALA A 52 -14.38 11.86 -13.03
CA ALA A 52 -15.63 12.43 -12.52
C ALA A 52 -15.38 13.59 -11.53
N ALA A 53 -14.37 13.47 -10.66
CA ALA A 53 -13.96 14.56 -9.76
C ALA A 53 -13.41 15.79 -10.52
N SER A 54 -12.75 15.58 -11.66
CA SER A 54 -12.23 16.66 -12.52
C SER A 54 -13.30 17.48 -13.27
N ILE A 55 -14.56 17.03 -13.30
CA ILE A 55 -15.67 17.75 -13.97
C ILE A 55 -16.29 18.81 -13.04
N LEU A 56 -15.97 18.80 -11.74
CA LEU A 56 -16.45 19.80 -10.80
C LEU A 56 -15.78 21.15 -11.03
N SER A 57 -16.54 22.14 -11.48
CA SER A 57 -16.14 23.55 -11.41
C SER A 57 -16.35 24.05 -9.97
N PRO A 58 -15.28 24.27 -9.16
CA PRO A 58 -15.42 24.69 -7.76
C PRO A 58 -16.10 26.05 -7.65
N GLU A 59 -15.95 26.89 -8.69
CA GLU A 59 -16.60 28.21 -8.89
C GLU A 59 -18.12 28.26 -8.60
N ARG A 60 -18.83 27.12 -8.71
CA ARG A 60 -20.30 27.02 -8.59
C ARG A 60 -20.77 25.98 -7.57
N ALA A 61 -19.86 25.37 -6.82
CA ALA A 61 -20.22 24.33 -5.86
C ALA A 61 -20.77 24.96 -4.57
N THR A 62 -21.94 24.49 -4.12
CA THR A 62 -22.47 24.86 -2.80
C THR A 62 -21.72 24.09 -1.70
N PRO A 63 -21.68 24.58 -0.45
CA PRO A 63 -21.05 23.85 0.66
C PRO A 63 -21.57 22.41 0.85
N SER A 64 -22.87 22.15 0.59
CA SER A 64 -23.44 20.79 0.62
C SER A 64 -22.86 19.90 -0.48
N HIS A 65 -22.81 20.38 -1.73
CA HIS A 65 -22.23 19.64 -2.84
C HIS A 65 -20.74 19.34 -2.62
N CYS A 66 -19.99 20.23 -1.96
CA CYS A 66 -18.61 19.94 -1.54
C CYS A 66 -18.56 18.84 -0.47
N ALA A 67 -19.37 18.92 0.59
CA ALA A 67 -19.40 17.95 1.67
C ALA A 67 -19.78 16.53 1.20
N GLU A 68 -20.74 16.43 0.28
CA GLU A 68 -21.16 15.18 -0.37
C GLU A 68 -20.01 14.57 -1.19
N HIS A 69 -19.32 15.38 -2.01
CA HIS A 69 -18.17 14.91 -2.78
C HIS A 69 -16.98 14.50 -1.92
N PHE A 70 -16.63 15.26 -0.87
CA PHE A 70 -15.58 14.85 0.07
C PHE A 70 -15.94 13.55 0.81
N THR A 71 -17.22 13.37 1.16
CA THR A 71 -17.71 12.12 1.77
C THR A 71 -17.60 10.94 0.80
N LEU A 72 -17.97 11.12 -0.47
CA LEU A 72 -17.86 10.09 -1.50
C LEU A 72 -16.40 9.74 -1.79
N LEU A 73 -15.54 10.75 -1.95
CA LEU A 73 -14.11 10.61 -2.18
C LEU A 73 -13.44 9.88 -1.00
N GLY A 74 -13.74 10.28 0.24
CA GLY A 74 -13.21 9.63 1.44
C GLY A 74 -13.67 8.18 1.62
N LYS A 75 -14.89 7.84 1.19
CA LYS A 75 -15.37 6.45 1.12
C LYS A 75 -14.63 5.65 0.04
N SER A 76 -14.47 6.21 -1.16
CA SER A 76 -13.76 5.57 -2.27
C SER A 76 -12.27 5.34 -1.96
N LEU A 77 -11.58 6.30 -1.34
CA LEU A 77 -10.20 6.15 -0.89
C LEU A 77 -10.05 5.02 0.13
N ARG A 78 -10.94 4.94 1.14
CA ARG A 78 -10.93 3.86 2.12
C ARG A 78 -11.14 2.47 1.49
N GLN A 79 -12.01 2.37 0.48
CA GLN A 79 -12.17 1.11 -0.26
C GLN A 79 -10.91 0.73 -1.04
N LEU A 80 -10.26 1.68 -1.72
CA LEU A 80 -9.01 1.43 -2.44
C LEU A 80 -7.88 1.00 -1.49
N ILE A 81 -7.75 1.61 -0.32
CA ILE A 81 -6.78 1.23 0.71
C ILE A 81 -7.01 -0.21 1.16
N GLY A 82 -8.25 -0.58 1.52
CA GLY A 82 -8.58 -1.95 1.94
C GLY A 82 -8.31 -3.03 0.87
N PHE A 83 -8.42 -2.70 -0.42
CA PHE A 83 -8.02 -3.63 -1.49
C PHE A 83 -6.49 -3.81 -1.58
N LEU A 84 -5.70 -2.75 -1.33
CA LEU A 84 -4.24 -2.84 -1.31
C LEU A 84 -3.74 -3.60 -0.08
N GLU A 85 -4.31 -3.34 1.09
CA GLU A 85 -4.02 -4.08 2.33
C GLU A 85 -4.30 -5.59 2.18
N ALA A 86 -5.38 -5.95 1.47
CA ALA A 86 -5.71 -7.35 1.19
C ALA A 86 -4.74 -8.05 0.22
N GLU A 87 -4.15 -7.35 -0.75
CA GLU A 87 -3.10 -7.91 -1.62
C GLU A 87 -1.78 -8.12 -0.86
N CYS A 88 -1.47 -7.26 0.13
CA CYS A 88 -0.25 -7.40 0.95
C CYS A 88 -0.29 -8.52 1.98
N ALA A 89 -1.47 -9.00 2.38
CA ALA A 89 -1.63 -10.02 3.43
C ALA A 89 -1.35 -11.47 2.97
N ALA A 90 -0.82 -11.65 1.75
CA ALA A 90 -0.80 -12.94 1.05
C ALA A 90 0.59 -13.36 0.51
N GLU A 91 1.66 -13.25 1.30
CA GLU A 91 2.90 -14.04 1.11
C GLU A 91 3.84 -14.00 2.33
N GLU A 92 4.24 -15.17 2.85
CA GLU A 92 5.43 -15.37 3.71
C GLU A 92 6.28 -16.52 3.12
N PRO A 93 7.53 -16.27 2.71
CA PRO A 93 8.47 -17.33 2.28
C PRO A 93 9.60 -17.60 3.31
N PRO A 94 10.07 -18.85 3.45
CA PRO A 94 11.04 -19.27 4.47
C PRO A 94 12.49 -18.87 4.16
N ALA A 95 13.39 -19.00 5.13
CA ALA A 95 14.86 -18.86 5.02
C ALA A 95 15.50 -20.03 4.23
N GLU A 96 16.73 -19.97 3.67
CA GLU A 96 17.79 -18.93 3.62
C GLU A 96 18.57 -19.04 2.28
N GLU A 97 19.03 -17.93 1.66
CA GLU A 97 20.07 -17.92 0.58
C GLU A 97 20.32 -16.48 0.06
N ALA A 98 21.57 -15.98 0.14
CA ALA A 98 22.06 -14.69 -0.39
C ALA A 98 21.08 -13.49 -0.29
N ARG A 99 20.42 -13.34 0.86
CA ARG A 99 19.22 -12.51 0.94
C ARG A 99 19.52 -11.03 0.91
N ARG A 100 18.88 -10.36 -0.06
CA ARG A 100 18.48 -8.96 -0.02
C ARG A 100 18.09 -8.60 1.42
N CYS A 101 18.64 -7.51 1.97
CA CYS A 101 18.36 -7.08 3.35
C CYS A 101 16.84 -7.08 3.59
N PRO A 102 16.31 -7.60 4.72
CA PRO A 102 14.86 -7.68 4.92
C PRO A 102 14.17 -6.31 4.91
N ALA A 103 14.86 -5.26 5.35
CA ALA A 103 14.38 -3.88 5.25
C ALA A 103 14.51 -3.24 3.85
N ALA A 104 15.11 -3.91 2.87
CA ALA A 104 15.24 -3.39 1.51
C ALA A 104 13.97 -3.67 0.70
N HIS A 105 13.24 -2.62 0.35
CA HIS A 105 12.09 -2.72 -0.56
C HIS A 105 12.47 -3.48 -1.85
N ALA A 106 11.57 -4.32 -2.39
CA ALA A 106 11.89 -5.22 -3.50
C ALA A 106 12.46 -4.51 -4.75
N GLU A 107 12.03 -3.26 -4.99
CA GLU A 107 12.50 -2.41 -6.09
C GLU A 107 13.80 -1.64 -5.80
N ASP A 108 14.32 -1.62 -4.57
CA ASP A 108 15.48 -0.83 -4.18
C ASP A 108 16.79 -1.50 -4.63
N PRO A 109 17.48 -1.04 -5.69
CA PRO A 109 18.64 -1.76 -6.23
C PRO A 109 19.91 -1.58 -5.40
N THR A 110 19.87 -0.74 -4.36
CA THR A 110 21.07 -0.36 -3.60
C THR A 110 21.57 -1.52 -2.74
N PRO A 111 22.90 -1.76 -2.67
CA PRO A 111 23.48 -2.77 -1.80
C PRO A 111 23.36 -2.36 -0.33
N CYS A 112 23.63 -3.31 0.59
CA CYS A 112 23.82 -2.97 2.00
C CYS A 112 25.05 -2.07 2.17
N GLY A 113 25.01 -1.17 3.15
CA GLY A 113 26.20 -0.50 3.67
C GLY A 113 26.93 -1.33 4.74
N ASP A 114 27.96 -0.76 5.36
CA ASP A 114 28.89 -1.45 6.28
C ASP A 114 28.33 -1.76 7.68
N SER A 115 27.03 -1.59 7.91
CA SER A 115 26.37 -1.95 9.17
C SER A 115 25.93 -3.42 9.16
N ALA A 116 25.79 -4.03 10.34
CA ALA A 116 25.22 -5.38 10.48
C ALA A 116 23.86 -5.51 9.76
N PRO A 117 23.53 -6.68 9.19
CA PRO A 117 22.29 -6.89 8.44
C PRO A 117 21.03 -6.77 9.31
N ASP A 118 21.18 -6.78 10.62
CA ASP A 118 20.16 -6.71 11.66
C ASP A 118 20.40 -5.53 12.65
N ALA A 119 21.08 -4.48 12.20
CA ALA A 119 21.51 -3.36 13.04
C ALA A 119 20.36 -2.48 13.60
N VAL A 120 19.24 -2.38 12.90
CA VAL A 120 18.16 -1.43 13.18
C VAL A 120 16.81 -2.08 12.91
N THR A 121 15.80 -1.79 13.75
CA THR A 121 14.41 -2.20 13.53
C THR A 121 13.53 -0.98 13.24
N VAL A 122 12.74 -1.06 12.17
CA VAL A 122 11.67 -0.11 11.87
C VAL A 122 10.34 -0.73 12.29
N ARG A 123 9.55 0.01 13.08
CA ARG A 123 8.20 -0.40 13.49
C ARG A 123 7.15 0.58 13.00
N ASP A 124 6.08 0.10 12.38
CA ASP A 124 4.95 0.93 11.95
C ASP A 124 3.96 1.26 13.10
N MET A 125 2.85 1.93 12.78
CA MET A 125 1.82 2.27 13.77
C MET A 125 0.88 1.10 14.13
N HIS A 126 0.91 0.00 13.38
CA HIS A 126 0.09 -1.20 13.60
C HIS A 126 0.85 -2.28 14.39
N GLY A 127 2.16 -2.09 14.60
CA GLY A 127 3.04 -3.04 15.30
C GLY A 127 3.80 -3.99 14.35
N GLY A 128 3.71 -3.78 13.03
CA GLY A 128 4.57 -4.47 12.07
C GLY A 128 6.02 -4.01 12.23
N GLU A 129 6.94 -4.96 12.36
CA GLU A 129 8.37 -4.72 12.54
C GLU A 129 9.18 -5.31 11.39
N VAL A 130 10.20 -4.58 10.93
CA VAL A 130 11.23 -5.09 10.00
C VAL A 130 12.61 -4.69 10.50
N THR A 131 13.49 -5.68 10.62
CA THR A 131 14.88 -5.49 11.06
C THR A 131 15.80 -5.54 9.85
N GLY A 132 16.79 -4.66 9.80
CA GLY A 132 17.69 -4.51 8.65
C GLY A 132 18.95 -3.71 8.94
N CYS A 133 19.76 -3.52 7.90
CA CYS A 133 20.94 -2.65 7.95
C CYS A 133 20.54 -1.17 8.04
N VAL A 134 21.46 -0.30 8.53
CA VAL A 134 21.23 1.15 8.70
C VAL A 134 20.76 1.82 7.40
N HIS A 135 21.34 1.43 6.27
CA HIS A 135 21.05 1.99 4.96
C HIS A 135 19.62 1.71 4.50
N HIS A 136 19.21 0.44 4.47
CA HIS A 136 17.87 0.07 4.00
C HIS A 136 16.78 0.44 5.00
N THR A 137 17.06 0.39 6.31
CA THR A 137 16.10 0.87 7.32
C THR A 137 15.85 2.37 7.24
N ALA A 138 16.86 3.19 6.95
CA ALA A 138 16.68 4.63 6.69
C ALA A 138 15.75 4.88 5.48
N ARG A 139 15.96 4.15 4.39
CA ARG A 139 15.17 4.25 3.14
C ARG A 139 13.73 3.79 3.35
N MET A 140 13.53 2.69 4.07
CA MET A 140 12.21 2.17 4.46
C MET A 140 11.49 3.15 5.39
N PHE A 141 12.14 3.62 6.45
CA PHE A 141 11.55 4.54 7.43
C PHE A 141 11.12 5.88 6.81
N ALA A 142 11.90 6.43 5.87
CA ALA A 142 11.53 7.63 5.11
C ALA A 142 10.21 7.49 4.33
N SER A 143 9.71 6.27 4.13
CA SER A 143 8.52 5.94 3.37
C SER A 143 7.31 5.52 4.22
N ILE A 144 7.48 5.31 5.54
CA ILE A 144 6.40 4.86 6.44
C ILE A 144 6.02 5.97 7.43
N THR A 145 4.86 6.58 7.22
CA THR A 145 4.34 7.61 8.12
C THR A 145 4.08 7.07 9.53
N GLY A 146 4.55 7.79 10.55
CA GLY A 146 4.27 7.49 11.96
C GLY A 146 5.09 6.35 12.57
N ALA A 147 6.00 5.74 11.81
CA ALA A 147 6.88 4.69 12.28
C ALA A 147 7.80 5.12 13.46
N ARG A 148 8.54 4.14 13.99
CA ARG A 148 9.62 4.30 14.97
C ARG A 148 10.88 3.60 14.46
N VAL A 149 12.04 4.19 14.69
CA VAL A 149 13.35 3.53 14.56
C VAL A 149 13.79 3.05 15.94
N LEU A 150 14.23 1.80 16.03
CA LEU A 150 14.68 1.13 17.25
C LEU A 150 16.05 0.48 17.00
N PRO A 151 16.91 0.30 18.02
CA PRO A 151 18.10 -0.53 17.91
C PRO A 151 17.72 -1.98 17.55
N GLY A 152 18.42 -2.57 16.58
CA GLY A 152 18.30 -3.99 16.25
C GLY A 152 19.27 -4.87 17.07
N PRO A 153 19.08 -6.20 17.06
CA PRO A 153 19.88 -7.13 17.87
C PRO A 153 21.38 -7.16 17.54
N GLY A 154 21.76 -6.90 16.29
CA GLY A 154 23.16 -6.74 15.86
C GLY A 154 23.63 -5.28 15.80
N GLY A 155 22.83 -4.33 16.31
CA GLY A 155 23.10 -2.90 16.24
C GLY A 155 24.20 -2.44 17.19
N ARG A 156 25.04 -1.51 16.73
CA ARG A 156 26.01 -0.78 17.57
C ARG A 156 25.39 0.51 18.09
N ASP A 157 25.99 1.05 19.15
CA ASP A 157 25.62 2.36 19.69
C ASP A 157 25.60 3.43 18.59
N GLY A 158 24.44 4.05 18.39
CA GLY A 158 24.22 5.09 17.39
C GLY A 158 23.75 4.62 16.01
N ASP A 159 23.73 3.32 15.68
CA ASP A 159 23.27 2.84 14.37
C ASP A 159 21.80 3.24 14.10
N ALA A 160 20.91 3.14 15.10
CA ALA A 160 19.53 3.62 15.01
C ALA A 160 19.42 5.16 14.82
N THR A 161 20.32 5.93 15.45
CA THR A 161 20.41 7.39 15.28
C THR A 161 20.93 7.75 13.88
N ALA A 162 21.85 6.96 13.34
CA ALA A 162 22.37 7.12 11.98
C ALA A 162 21.26 6.83 10.95
N ALA A 163 20.49 5.76 11.12
CA ALA A 163 19.34 5.45 10.26
C ALA A 163 18.29 6.57 10.28
N LEU A 164 17.93 7.06 11.47
CA LEU A 164 17.02 8.20 11.61
C LEU A 164 17.55 9.46 10.90
N ARG A 165 18.82 9.83 11.11
CA ARG A 165 19.42 11.01 10.44
C ARG A 165 19.44 10.84 8.92
N ALA A 166 19.87 9.69 8.42
CA ALA A 166 19.89 9.42 6.98
C ALA A 166 18.48 9.49 6.37
N SER A 167 17.44 9.06 7.10
CA SER A 167 16.07 9.12 6.61
C SER A 167 15.52 10.54 6.38
N LEU A 168 16.03 11.55 7.12
CA LEU A 168 15.58 12.94 7.00
C LEU A 168 16.04 13.60 5.69
N GLU A 169 17.13 13.10 5.10
CA GLU A 169 17.66 13.56 3.81
C GLU A 169 17.03 12.84 2.60
N LEU A 170 16.19 11.82 2.84
CA LEU A 170 15.58 10.99 1.81
C LEU A 170 14.16 11.44 1.48
N SER A 171 13.82 11.45 0.19
CA SER A 171 12.41 11.49 -0.22
C SER A 171 11.71 10.17 0.13
N PRO A 172 10.42 10.19 0.48
CA PRO A 172 9.60 8.98 0.52
C PRO A 172 9.68 8.21 -0.80
N PHE A 173 9.74 6.88 -0.72
CA PHE A 173 9.90 5.96 -1.86
C PHE A 173 11.17 6.24 -2.70
N CYS A 174 12.28 6.60 -2.06
CA CYS A 174 13.57 6.94 -2.69
C CYS A 174 14.21 5.84 -3.57
N TRP A 175 13.65 4.63 -3.63
CA TRP A 175 14.02 3.60 -4.62
C TRP A 175 13.41 3.83 -6.00
N LEU A 176 12.26 4.52 -6.10
CA LEU A 176 11.60 4.85 -7.37
C LEU A 176 12.35 5.91 -8.19
N ARG A 177 13.27 6.64 -7.55
CA ARG A 177 14.22 7.56 -8.19
C ARG A 177 15.58 6.87 -8.19
N GLY A 178 15.88 6.20 -9.30
CA GLY A 178 16.93 5.18 -9.36
C GLY A 178 18.31 5.65 -8.88
N GLY A 179 18.83 4.97 -7.86
CA GLY A 179 20.25 4.67 -7.66
C GLY A 179 21.25 5.80 -7.38
N GLU A 180 20.94 7.07 -7.60
CA GLU A 180 21.92 8.15 -7.51
C GLU A 180 22.02 8.74 -6.09
N SER A 181 22.94 8.18 -5.29
CA SER A 181 23.54 8.85 -4.14
C SER A 181 24.34 10.07 -4.60
N ARG A 182 24.15 11.21 -3.93
CA ARG A 182 24.87 12.47 -4.17
C ARG A 182 25.95 12.71 -3.11
#